data_AF-A0A8K0CJF4-F1
#
_entry.id   AF-A0A8K0CJF4-F1
#
_cell.length_a   1.000
_cell.length_b   1.000
_cell.length_c   1.000
_cell.angle_alpha   90.00
_cell.angle_beta   90.00
_cell.angle_gamma   90.00
#
_symmetry.space_group_name_H-M   'P 1'
#
loop_
_entity.id
_entity.type
_entity.pdbx_description
1 polymer ?
#
loop_
_entity_poly.entity_id
_entity_poly.type
_entity_poly.pdbx_seq_one_letter_code
_entity_poly.pdbx_strand_id
1 'polypeptide(L)'
;ALYNILNKYEFLPRNEFLAQLGDTLCNDNSTFQILCTNALFAICGFNEKQMNSSLLPIIMGHTPSGASTKQIYHCAPGVKS
;
A
#
# COMPACT_ATOMS: atom_id res chain seq x y z
N ALA A 1 -13.94 7.39 6.51
CA ALA A 1 -12.77 6.50 6.38
C ALA A 1 -12.17 6.54 4.96
N LEU A 2 -12.93 6.20 3.90
CA LEU A 2 -12.42 6.19 2.51
C LEU A 2 -11.94 7.56 1.98
N TYR A 3 -12.60 8.65 2.38
CA TYR A 3 -12.28 10.02 1.94
C TYR A 3 -10.87 10.49 2.35
N ASN A 4 -10.30 9.91 3.42
CA ASN A 4 -8.95 10.26 3.87
C ASN A 4 -7.85 9.52 3.08
N ILE A 5 -8.21 8.49 2.30
CA ILE A 5 -7.25 7.68 1.53
C ILE A 5 -7.04 8.29 0.14
N LEU A 6 -8.07 8.96 -0.38
CA LEU A 6 -8.10 9.62 -1.68
C LEU A 6 -8.41 11.11 -1.48
N ASN A 7 -7.44 11.86 -0.97
CA ASN A 7 -7.56 13.30 -0.87
C ASN A 7 -7.28 13.95 -2.25
N LYS A 8 -7.85 15.13 -2.49
CA LYS A 8 -7.69 15.89 -3.74
C LYS A 8 -6.21 16.22 -4.05
N TYR A 9 -5.37 16.29 -3.02
CA TYR A 9 -3.96 16.66 -3.13
C TYR A 9 -2.98 15.55 -2.77
N GLU A 10 -3.41 14.57 -1.96
CA GLU A 10 -2.57 13.49 -1.43
C GLU A 10 -3.29 12.15 -1.55
N PHE A 11 -2.61 11.19 -2.18
CA PHE A 11 -3.02 9.82 -2.37
C PHE A 11 -2.35 8.94 -1.32
N LEU A 12 -3.13 8.11 -0.63
CA LEU A 12 -2.68 7.21 0.43
C LEU A 12 -1.81 7.92 1.49
N PRO A 13 -2.27 9.04 2.09
CA PRO A 13 -1.52 9.72 3.15
C PRO A 13 -1.23 8.77 4.31
N ARG A 14 -0.09 8.98 4.98
CA ARG A 14 0.24 8.17 6.16
C ARG A 14 -0.80 8.40 7.24
N ASN A 15 -1.52 7.33 7.59
CA ASN A 15 -2.55 7.34 8.62
C ASN A 15 -2.18 6.32 9.68
N GLU A 16 -2.06 6.75 10.94
CA GLU A 16 -1.73 5.88 12.08
C GLU A 16 -2.68 4.68 12.19
N PHE A 17 -3.96 4.85 11.86
CA PHE A 17 -4.93 3.75 11.84
C PHE A 17 -4.60 2.70 10.77
N LEU A 18 -4.17 3.11 9.57
CA LEU A 18 -3.78 2.19 8.51
C LEU A 18 -2.44 1.52 8.81
N ALA A 19 -1.50 2.25 9.44
CA ALA A 19 -0.23 1.70 9.88
C ALA A 19 -0.43 0.59 10.94
N GLN A 20 -1.29 0.82 11.93
CA GLN A 20 -1.63 -0.18 12.96
C GLN A 20 -2.37 -1.39 12.38
N LEU A 21 -3.29 -1.17 11.44
CA LEU A 21 -3.93 -2.27 10.72
C LEU A 21 -2.93 -3.08 9.91
N GLY A 22 -1.99 -2.43 9.22
CA GLY A 22 -0.91 -3.09 8.50
C GLY A 22 -0.04 -3.94 9.43
N ASP A 23 0.37 -3.38 10.58
CA ASP A 23 1.23 -4.08 11.54
C ASP A 23 0.53 -5.30 12.18
N THR A 24 -0.78 -5.18 12.45
CA THR A 24 -1.56 -6.28 13.05
C THR A 24 -1.92 -7.35 12.01
N LEU A 25 -2.40 -6.94 10.83
CA LEU A 25 -2.90 -7.87 9.82
C LEU A 25 -1.77 -8.49 9.00
N CYS A 26 -0.67 -7.77 8.77
CA CYS A 26 0.42 -8.20 7.89
C CYS A 26 1.63 -8.76 8.64
N ASN A 27 1.48 -9.06 9.94
CA ASN A 27 2.53 -9.66 10.77
C ASN A 27 2.98 -11.04 10.24
N ASP A 28 4.18 -11.45 10.62
CA ASP A 28 4.71 -12.78 10.29
C ASP A 28 3.80 -13.87 10.88
N ASN A 29 3.45 -14.88 10.07
CA ASN A 29 2.46 -15.94 10.36
C ASN A 29 0.98 -15.50 10.47
N SER A 30 0.63 -14.27 10.11
CA SER A 30 -0.79 -13.88 10.04
C SER A 30 -1.50 -14.53 8.83
N THR A 31 -2.72 -15.03 9.03
CA THR A 31 -3.59 -15.53 7.94
C THR A 31 -3.88 -14.44 6.89
N PHE A 32 -3.79 -13.17 7.28
CA PHE A 32 -4.05 -12.03 6.40
C PHE A 32 -2.82 -11.60 5.57
N GLN A 33 -1.65 -12.24 5.70
CA GLN A 33 -0.48 -11.95 4.86
C GLN A 33 -0.81 -12.01 3.37
N ILE A 34 -1.60 -12.99 2.93
CA ILE A 34 -2.01 -13.13 1.53
C ILE A 34 -2.79 -11.90 1.03
N LEU A 35 -3.62 -11.30 1.88
CA LEU A 35 -4.39 -10.10 1.55
C LEU A 35 -3.48 -8.87 1.50
N CYS A 36 -2.52 -8.76 2.42
CA CYS A 36 -1.54 -7.67 2.42
C CYS A 36 -0.66 -7.70 1.16
N THR A 37 -0.15 -8.88 0.79
CA THR A 37 0.64 -9.07 -0.43
C THR A 37 -0.16 -8.73 -1.68
N ASN A 38 -1.42 -9.20 -1.76
CA ASN A 38 -2.28 -8.89 -2.91
C ASN A 38 -2.64 -7.40 -2.99
N ALA A 39 -2.84 -6.73 -1.86
CA ALA A 39 -3.07 -5.29 -1.83
C ALA A 39 -1.84 -4.50 -2.33
N LEU A 40 -0.63 -4.90 -1.91
CA LEU A 40 0.63 -4.37 -2.44
C LEU A 40 0.76 -4.61 -3.95
N PHE A 41 0.48 -5.82 -4.42
CA PHE A 41 0.55 -6.16 -5.84
C PHE A 41 -0.49 -5.45 -6.70
N ALA A 42 -1.66 -5.11 -6.15
CA ALA A 42 -2.65 -4.32 -6.87
C ALA A 42 -2.15 -2.90 -7.21
N ILE A 43 -1.25 -2.35 -6.39
CA ILE A 43 -0.74 -0.99 -6.54
C ILE A 43 0.62 -0.99 -7.27
N CYS A 44 1.50 -1.93 -6.93
CA CYS A 44 2.89 -1.97 -7.38
C CYS A 44 3.15 -2.96 -8.53
N GLY A 45 2.19 -3.84 -8.83
CA GLY A 45 2.35 -4.92 -9.80
C GLY A 45 2.68 -6.28 -9.15
N PHE A 46 2.30 -7.36 -9.83
CA PHE A 46 2.39 -8.72 -9.32
C PHE A 46 3.77 -9.35 -9.60
N ASN A 47 4.47 -9.78 -8.54
CA ASN A 47 5.71 -10.55 -8.66
C ASN A 47 5.96 -11.43 -7.43
N GLU A 48 5.23 -12.55 -7.34
CA GLU A 48 5.32 -13.49 -6.22
C GLU A 48 6.73 -14.03 -5.97
N LYS A 49 7.50 -14.28 -7.05
CA LYS A 49 8.83 -14.92 -6.96
C LYS A 49 9.87 -14.04 -6.30
N GLN A 50 9.69 -12.71 -6.34
CA GLN A 50 10.59 -11.75 -5.71
C GLN A 50 10.06 -11.22 -4.37
N MET A 51 8.86 -11.63 -3.95
CA MET A 51 8.26 -11.16 -2.71
C MET A 51 8.65 -12.05 -1.54
N ASN A 52 9.31 -11.47 -0.54
CA ASN A 52 9.63 -12.16 0.71
C ASN A 52 8.56 -11.85 1.76
N SER A 53 7.75 -12.86 2.10
CA SER A 53 6.65 -12.72 3.05
C SER A 53 7.10 -12.31 4.46
N SER A 54 8.30 -12.67 4.91
CA SER A 54 8.80 -12.23 6.22
C SER A 54 9.20 -10.74 6.27
N LEU A 55 9.32 -10.09 5.11
CA LEU A 55 9.52 -8.63 5.04
C LEU A 55 8.21 -7.86 4.96
N LEU A 56 7.06 -8.52 4.75
CA LEU A 56 5.74 -7.87 4.72
C LEU A 56 5.45 -6.95 5.90
N PRO A 57 5.67 -7.33 7.18
CA PRO A 57 5.36 -6.44 8.29
C PRO A 57 6.15 -5.13 8.24
N ILE A 58 7.43 -5.22 7.85
CA ILE A 58 8.30 -4.04 7.72
C ILE A 58 7.82 -3.17 6.55
N ILE A 59 7.51 -3.78 5.40
CA ILE A 59 7.01 -3.06 4.22
C ILE A 59 5.71 -2.34 4.55
N MET A 60 4.74 -3.02 5.18
CA MET A 60 3.43 -2.47 5.53
C MET A 60 3.48 -1.47 6.68
N GLY A 61 4.47 -1.54 7.57
CA GLY A 61 4.70 -0.51 8.59
C GLY A 61 5.16 0.84 8.00
N HIS A 62 5.84 0.80 6.85
CA HIS A 62 6.29 2.00 6.12
C HIS A 62 5.39 2.39 4.94
N THR A 63 4.46 1.52 4.54
CA THR A 63 3.63 1.69 3.35
C THR A 63 2.15 1.80 3.75
N PRO A 64 1.41 2.81 3.28
CA PRO A 64 1.82 3.88 2.39
C PRO A 64 2.40 5.11 3.14
N SER A 65 3.42 5.74 2.54
CA SER A 65 4.03 6.98 3.04
C SER A 65 3.43 8.27 2.43
N GLY A 66 2.31 8.15 1.69
CA GLY A 66 1.74 9.26 0.93
C GLY A 66 2.38 9.45 -0.44
N ALA A 67 1.59 9.91 -1.40
CA ALA A 67 2.03 10.38 -2.71
C ALA A 67 1.17 11.57 -3.15
N SER A 68 1.68 12.47 -3.98
CA SER A 68 0.82 13.51 -4.56
C SER A 68 -0.19 12.89 -5.53
N THR A 69 -1.46 13.29 -5.47
CA THR A 69 -2.47 12.82 -6.43
C THR A 69 -2.05 13.13 -7.87
N LYS A 70 -1.37 14.27 -8.10
CA LYS A 70 -0.78 14.62 -9.41
C LYS A 70 0.28 13.63 -9.88
N GLN A 71 1.05 13.07 -8.96
CA GLN A 71 2.08 12.09 -9.30
C GLN A 71 1.48 10.77 -9.75
N ILE A 72 0.35 10.38 -9.14
CA ILE A 72 -0.41 9.22 -9.62
C ILE A 72 -0.93 9.48 -11.04
N TYR A 73 -1.50 10.65 -11.32
CA TYR A 73 -1.93 10.98 -12.70
C TYR A 73 -0.77 11.01 -13.71
N HIS A 74 0.41 11.48 -13.29
CA HIS A 74 1.58 11.56 -14.15
C HIS A 74 2.21 10.18 -14.44
N CYS A 75 2.28 9.32 -13.42
CA CYS A 75 2.98 8.03 -13.49
C CYS A 75 2.05 6.85 -13.79
N ALA A 76 0.74 7.00 -13.69
CA ALA A 76 -0.17 5.89 -13.94
C ALA A 76 -0.18 5.55 -15.44
N PRO A 77 0.13 4.29 -15.81
CA PRO A 77 0.16 3.88 -17.20
C PRO A 77 -1.26 3.98 -17.79
N GLY A 78 -1.46 4.93 -18.71
CA GLY A 78 -2.72 5.12 -19.43
C GLY A 78 -3.44 6.44 -19.18
N VAL A 79 -3.07 7.22 -18.16
CA VAL A 79 -3.52 8.62 -18.03
C VAL A 79 -2.54 9.51 -18.76
N LYS A 80 -2.96 10.00 -19.93
CA LYS A 80 -2.21 11.04 -20.63
C LYS A 80 -2.43 12.35 -19.88
N SER A 81 -1.33 13.06 -19.60
CA SER A 81 -1.35 14.38 -18.99
C SER A 81 -2.17 15.38 -19.80
#